data_AF-A0A453T3U5-F1
#
_entry.id   AF-A0A453T3U5-F1
#
_cell.length_a   1.000
_cell.length_b   1.000
_cell.length_c   1.000
_cell.angle_alpha   90.00
_cell.angle_beta   90.00
_cell.angle_gamma   90.00
#
_symmetry.space_group_name_H-M   'P 1'
#
loop_
_entity.id
_entity.type
_entity.pdbx_description
1 polymer ?
#
loop_
_entity_poly.entity_id
_entity_poly.type
_entity_poly.pdbx_seq_one_letter_code
_entity_poly.pdbx_strand_id
1 'polypeptide(L)'
;MGAPLSSWPWAGLGAYKYVLYGPLVAKVAQEWREQGGAPTDSWCLHLLLLLALRSLIHQLWFSYANMLFFTRRRRVVPDGVDFHQIDAEWDWDNMVIMQTLLGAMAISSPLFPAMSELRAWDPRGWAVALLLHVAVSEPGFRWAHRALHRGPLFSRYHSKHHSSPVTQPLTCTY
;
A
#
# COMPACT_ATOMS: atom_id res chain seq x y z
N MET A 1 24.70 4.61 10.75
CA MET A 1 23.43 4.03 11.25
C MET A 1 22.28 4.81 10.64
N GLY A 2 21.26 4.13 10.10
CA GLY A 2 20.09 4.80 9.50
C GLY A 2 19.27 5.56 10.53
N ALA A 3 18.38 6.45 10.08
CA ALA A 3 17.43 7.12 10.96
C ALA A 3 16.45 6.09 11.56
N PRO A 4 15.95 6.28 12.79
CA PRO A 4 14.98 5.36 13.37
C PRO A 4 13.74 5.28 12.48
N LEU A 5 13.18 4.08 12.28
CA LEU A 5 12.01 3.83 11.42
C LEU A 5 12.21 4.23 9.94
N SER A 6 13.46 4.36 9.45
CA SER A 6 13.72 4.60 8.04
C SER A 6 13.72 3.33 7.17
N SER A 7 13.50 2.17 7.78
CA SER A 7 13.47 0.86 7.11
C SER A 7 12.25 0.07 7.53
N TRP A 8 11.83 -0.83 6.67
CA TRP A 8 10.71 -1.73 6.91
C TRP A 8 11.06 -2.79 7.95
N PRO A 9 10.13 -3.18 8.85
CA PRO A 9 10.38 -4.23 9.84
C PRO A 9 10.81 -5.56 9.23
N TRP A 10 10.37 -5.83 7.99
CA TRP A 10 10.68 -7.04 7.22
C TRP A 10 11.75 -6.84 6.15
N ALA A 11 12.53 -5.74 6.19
CA ALA A 11 13.57 -5.49 5.19
C ALA A 11 14.54 -6.67 5.04
N GLY A 12 14.85 -7.36 6.14
CA GLY A 12 15.72 -8.55 6.14
C GLY A 12 15.16 -9.77 5.39
N LEU A 13 13.87 -9.80 5.05
CA LEU A 13 13.27 -10.88 4.26
C LEU A 13 13.55 -10.72 2.76
N GLY A 14 13.90 -9.52 2.29
CA GLY A 14 14.05 -9.24 0.86
C GLY A 14 12.85 -9.75 0.05
N ALA A 15 13.11 -10.57 -0.96
CA ALA A 15 12.07 -11.16 -1.81
C ALA A 15 11.10 -12.11 -1.05
N TYR A 16 11.44 -12.60 0.15
CA TYR A 16 10.58 -13.47 0.95
C TYR A 16 9.51 -12.72 1.76
N LYS A 17 9.46 -11.38 1.68
CA LYS A 17 8.46 -10.56 2.39
C LYS A 17 7.00 -10.97 2.15
N TYR A 18 6.70 -11.63 1.02
CA TYR A 18 5.35 -12.12 0.71
C TYR A 18 4.87 -13.24 1.64
N VAL A 19 5.76 -13.89 2.40
CA VAL A 19 5.40 -14.85 3.46
C VAL A 19 4.54 -14.18 4.55
N LEU A 20 4.62 -12.86 4.70
CA LEU A 20 3.79 -12.09 5.65
C LEU A 20 2.29 -12.20 5.37
N TYR A 21 1.88 -12.55 4.15
CA TYR A 21 0.48 -12.82 3.82
C TYR A 21 0.02 -14.22 4.21
N GLY A 22 0.95 -15.12 4.56
CA GLY A 22 0.69 -16.53 4.86
C GLY A 22 -0.43 -16.76 5.87
N PRO A 23 -0.47 -16.08 7.03
CA PRO A 23 -1.54 -16.24 8.01
C PRO A 23 -2.94 -15.89 7.45
N LEU A 24 -3.05 -14.84 6.62
CA LEU A 24 -4.33 -14.46 6.01
C LEU A 24 -4.78 -15.52 4.99
N VAL A 25 -3.85 -15.99 4.15
CA VAL A 25 -4.12 -17.04 3.15
C VAL A 25 -4.54 -18.34 3.82
N ALA A 26 -3.84 -18.74 4.89
CA ALA A 26 -4.16 -19.95 5.65
C ALA A 26 -5.55 -19.87 6.28
N LYS A 27 -5.91 -18.72 6.87
CA LYS A 27 -7.25 -18.51 7.45
C LYS A 27 -8.35 -18.59 6.40
N VAL A 28 -8.18 -17.94 5.25
CA VAL A 28 -9.16 -18.03 4.15
C VAL A 28 -9.29 -19.45 3.61
N ALA A 29 -8.17 -20.17 3.46
CA ALA A 29 -8.19 -21.56 3.01
C ALA A 29 -8.91 -22.49 4.01
N GLN A 30 -8.71 -22.26 5.32
CA GLN A 30 -9.42 -22.98 6.37
C GLN A 30 -10.93 -22.71 6.31
N GLU A 31 -11.34 -21.43 6.29
CA GLU A 31 -12.75 -21.04 6.24
C GLU A 31 -13.42 -21.57 4.96
N TRP A 32 -12.73 -21.53 3.83
CA TRP A 32 -13.23 -22.12 2.58
C TRP A 32 -13.50 -23.62 2.75
N ARG A 33 -12.56 -24.35 3.33
CA ARG A 33 -12.68 -25.80 3.56
C ARG A 33 -13.85 -26.12 4.49
N GLU A 34 -14.03 -25.34 5.55
CA GLU A 34 -15.11 -25.54 6.53
C GLU A 34 -16.49 -25.22 5.95
N GLN A 35 -16.59 -24.19 5.10
CA GLN A 35 -17.85 -23.75 4.50
C GLN A 35 -18.23 -24.51 3.21
N GLY A 36 -17.29 -25.25 2.62
CA GLY A 36 -17.48 -25.95 1.34
C GLY A 36 -17.56 -25.01 0.13
N GLY A 37 -17.10 -23.75 0.28
CA GLY A 37 -17.19 -22.70 -0.74
C GLY A 37 -16.40 -21.45 -0.35
N ALA A 38 -16.33 -20.47 -1.25
CA ALA A 38 -15.57 -19.24 -0.98
C ALA A 38 -16.15 -18.48 0.22
N PRO A 39 -15.34 -18.09 1.22
CA PRO A 39 -15.83 -17.46 2.43
C PRO A 39 -16.07 -15.96 2.21
N THR A 40 -17.17 -15.62 1.52
CA THR A 40 -17.47 -14.26 1.05
C THR A 40 -17.66 -13.24 2.16
N ASP A 41 -17.94 -13.67 3.39
CA ASP A 41 -18.09 -12.78 4.55
C ASP A 41 -16.77 -12.60 5.32
N SER A 42 -15.70 -13.31 4.92
CA SER A 42 -14.41 -13.26 5.59
C SER A 42 -13.68 -11.94 5.34
N TRP A 43 -13.41 -11.20 6.41
CA TRP A 43 -12.55 -10.02 6.34
C TRP A 43 -11.13 -10.35 5.85
N CYS A 44 -10.60 -11.55 6.12
CA CYS A 44 -9.30 -11.96 5.60
C CYS A 44 -9.32 -12.13 4.08
N LEU A 45 -10.42 -12.66 3.52
CA LEU A 45 -10.60 -12.72 2.07
C LEU A 45 -10.67 -11.32 1.46
N HIS A 46 -11.45 -10.42 2.05
CA HIS A 46 -11.56 -9.04 1.58
C HIS A 46 -10.21 -8.29 1.61
N LEU A 47 -9.40 -8.47 2.66
CA LEU A 47 -8.06 -7.89 2.73
C LEU A 47 -7.14 -8.42 1.61
N LEU A 48 -7.17 -9.71 1.33
CA LEU A 48 -6.41 -10.30 0.21
C LEU A 48 -6.90 -9.80 -1.15
N LEU A 49 -8.21 -9.64 -1.33
CA LEU A 49 -8.79 -9.06 -2.54
C LEU A 49 -8.38 -7.59 -2.71
N LEU A 50 -8.42 -6.79 -1.64
CA LEU A 50 -7.98 -5.39 -1.66
C LEU A 50 -6.49 -5.27 -1.97
N LEU A 51 -5.67 -6.12 -1.37
CA LEU A 51 -4.24 -6.26 -1.71
C LEU A 51 -4.06 -6.54 -3.20
N ALA A 52 -4.71 -7.57 -3.73
CA ALA A 52 -4.59 -7.98 -5.12
C ALA A 52 -5.05 -6.87 -6.07
N LEU A 53 -6.19 -6.24 -5.80
CA LEU A 53 -6.75 -5.17 -6.61
C LEU A 53 -5.86 -3.92 -6.59
N ARG A 54 -5.31 -3.58 -5.42
CA ARG A 54 -4.38 -2.45 -5.28
C ARG A 54 -3.08 -2.72 -6.06
N SER A 55 -2.51 -3.90 -5.95
CA SER A 55 -1.32 -4.28 -6.72
C SER A 55 -1.59 -4.29 -8.23
N LEU A 56 -2.75 -4.82 -8.64
CA LEU A 56 -3.18 -4.81 -10.03
C LEU A 56 -3.30 -3.38 -10.58
N ILE A 57 -3.90 -2.46 -9.83
CA ILE A 57 -4.01 -1.05 -10.24
C ILE A 57 -2.63 -0.43 -10.45
N HIS A 58 -1.67 -0.66 -9.54
CA HIS A 58 -0.29 -0.16 -9.72
C HIS A 58 0.35 -0.74 -10.98
N GLN A 59 0.18 -2.04 -11.21
CA GLN A 59 0.71 -2.70 -12.40
C GLN A 59 0.07 -2.18 -13.70
N LEU A 60 -1.25 -1.97 -13.72
CA LEU A 60 -1.95 -1.44 -14.88
C LEU A 60 -1.49 -0.01 -15.21
N TRP A 61 -1.36 0.84 -14.19
CA TRP A 61 -0.85 2.19 -14.37
C TRP A 61 0.62 2.18 -14.80
N PHE A 62 1.45 1.33 -14.22
CA PHE A 62 2.85 1.20 -14.62
C PHE A 62 2.96 0.77 -16.09
N SER A 63 2.18 -0.23 -16.51
CA SER A 63 2.10 -0.66 -17.91
C SER A 63 1.65 0.49 -18.81
N TYR A 64 0.58 1.20 -18.45
CA TYR A 64 0.07 2.35 -19.20
C TYR A 64 1.10 3.48 -19.32
N ALA A 65 1.78 3.83 -18.22
CA ALA A 65 2.82 4.87 -18.21
C ALA A 65 3.97 4.54 -19.18
N ASN A 66 4.30 3.25 -19.29
CA ASN A 66 5.34 2.74 -20.18
C ASN A 66 4.88 2.45 -21.62
N MET A 67 3.59 2.61 -21.94
CA MET A 67 3.09 2.60 -23.32
C MET A 67 3.44 3.91 -24.04
N LEU A 68 4.70 4.02 -24.47
CA LEU A 68 5.25 5.28 -25.01
C LEU A 68 4.50 5.79 -26.24
N PHE A 69 3.83 4.92 -26.99
CA PHE A 69 2.98 5.33 -28.10
C PHE A 69 1.78 6.18 -27.65
N PHE A 70 1.28 6.00 -26.42
CA PHE A 70 0.26 6.84 -25.80
C PHE A 70 0.86 8.01 -25.00
N THR A 71 1.94 7.77 -24.27
CA THR A 71 2.41 8.69 -23.21
C THR A 71 3.58 9.59 -23.60
N ARG A 72 4.31 9.30 -24.70
CA ARG A 72 5.56 10.01 -25.03
C ARG A 72 5.45 11.54 -25.06
N ARG A 73 4.34 12.09 -25.59
CA ARG A 73 4.14 13.56 -25.66
C ARG A 73 3.62 14.19 -24.35
N ARG A 74 3.31 13.37 -23.34
CA ARG A 74 2.73 13.78 -22.06
C ARG A 74 3.72 13.64 -20.89
N ARG A 75 4.94 13.19 -21.15
CA ARG A 75 5.97 13.02 -20.11
C ARG A 75 6.53 14.38 -19.70
N VAL A 76 6.59 14.61 -18.40
CA VAL A 76 7.22 15.79 -17.79
C VAL A 76 8.75 15.69 -17.93
N VAL A 77 9.30 14.51 -17.65
CA VAL A 77 10.72 14.18 -17.84
C VAL A 77 10.85 13.27 -19.06
N PRO A 78 11.58 13.68 -20.12
CA PRO A 78 11.73 12.88 -21.34
C PRO A 78 12.52 11.58 -21.15
N ASP A 79 13.38 11.55 -20.14
CA ASP A 79 14.28 10.43 -19.85
C ASP A 79 13.53 9.15 -19.47
N GLY A 80 14.22 8.02 -19.60
CA GLY A 80 13.76 6.73 -19.09
C GLY A 80 14.14 6.54 -17.63
N VAL A 81 13.44 5.65 -16.93
CA VAL A 81 13.80 5.24 -15.57
C VAL A 81 15.14 4.51 -15.62
N ASP A 82 16.12 4.96 -14.83
CA ASP A 82 17.43 4.32 -14.74
C ASP A 82 17.46 3.18 -13.69
N PHE A 83 18.54 2.41 -13.68
CA PHE A 83 18.70 1.31 -12.73
C PHE A 83 18.73 1.78 -11.27
N HIS A 84 19.28 2.98 -11.02
CA HIS A 84 19.38 3.50 -9.66
C HIS A 84 17.99 3.83 -9.10
N GLN A 85 17.11 4.41 -9.91
CA GLN A 85 15.73 4.67 -9.56
C GLN A 85 14.93 3.36 -9.43
N ILE A 86 15.15 2.37 -10.31
CA ILE A 86 14.53 1.05 -10.17
C ILE A 86 14.89 0.41 -8.83
N ASP A 87 16.17 0.38 -8.47
CA ASP A 87 16.63 -0.18 -7.21
C ASP A 87 16.09 0.60 -6.01
N ALA A 88 16.00 1.92 -6.13
CA ALA A 88 15.43 2.77 -5.10
C ALA A 88 13.94 2.50 -4.87
N GLU A 89 13.20 2.17 -5.93
CA GLU A 89 11.74 1.96 -6.03
C GLU A 89 11.29 0.49 -5.94
N TRP A 90 12.23 -0.45 -5.84
CA TRP A 90 11.98 -1.89 -5.95
C TRP A 90 10.91 -2.40 -4.97
N ASP A 91 10.93 -1.88 -3.74
CA ASP A 91 10.04 -2.31 -2.66
C ASP A 91 8.79 -1.42 -2.47
N TRP A 92 8.28 -0.83 -3.56
CA TRP A 92 7.09 0.02 -3.58
C TRP A 92 5.85 -0.59 -2.88
N ASP A 93 5.75 -1.92 -2.89
CA ASP A 93 4.66 -2.71 -2.35
C ASP A 93 4.72 -2.89 -0.82
N ASN A 94 5.80 -2.47 -0.16
CA ASN A 94 5.89 -2.52 1.31
C ASN A 94 4.78 -1.71 2.00
N MET A 95 4.35 -0.59 1.41
CA MET A 95 3.18 0.15 1.91
C MET A 95 1.89 -0.68 1.82
N VAL A 96 1.74 -1.49 0.78
CA VAL A 96 0.57 -2.37 0.60
C VAL A 96 0.61 -3.53 1.60
N ILE A 97 1.80 -4.13 1.81
CA ILE A 97 2.03 -5.15 2.86
C ILE A 97 1.62 -4.59 4.21
N MET A 98 2.13 -3.41 4.57
CA MET A 98 1.84 -2.75 5.84
C MET A 98 0.34 -2.52 6.05
N GLN A 99 -0.35 -1.93 5.06
CA GLN A 99 -1.78 -1.65 5.16
C GLN A 99 -2.59 -2.94 5.34
N THR A 100 -2.21 -4.01 4.65
CA THR A 100 -2.85 -5.33 4.79
C THR A 100 -2.65 -5.90 6.20
N LEU A 101 -1.44 -5.82 6.75
CA LEU A 101 -1.14 -6.29 8.11
C LEU A 101 -1.84 -5.45 9.19
N LEU A 102 -1.89 -4.13 9.03
CA LEU A 102 -2.62 -3.23 9.93
C LEU A 102 -4.12 -3.55 9.91
N GLY A 103 -4.69 -3.80 8.73
CA GLY A 103 -6.09 -4.21 8.59
C GLY A 103 -6.36 -5.57 9.27
N ALA A 104 -5.49 -6.55 9.04
CA ALA A 104 -5.61 -7.87 9.67
C ALA A 104 -5.54 -7.78 11.20
N MET A 105 -4.61 -6.97 11.73
CA MET A 105 -4.49 -6.68 13.15
C MET A 105 -5.73 -5.96 13.69
N ALA A 106 -6.23 -4.94 13.00
CA ALA A 106 -7.42 -4.21 13.45
C ALA A 106 -8.65 -5.11 13.57
N ILE A 107 -8.85 -6.02 12.61
CA ILE A 107 -10.00 -6.94 12.58
C ILE A 107 -9.84 -8.07 13.60
N SER A 108 -8.60 -8.50 13.88
CA SER A 108 -8.33 -9.62 14.79
C SER A 108 -8.03 -9.19 16.24
N SER A 109 -7.94 -7.88 16.50
CA SER A 109 -7.53 -7.34 17.80
C SER A 109 -8.73 -7.20 18.74
N PRO A 110 -8.63 -7.72 19.99
CA PRO A 110 -9.62 -7.49 21.03
C PRO A 110 -9.81 -6.01 21.41
N LEU A 111 -8.86 -5.14 21.04
CA LEU A 111 -8.96 -3.70 21.29
C LEU A 111 -10.00 -3.01 20.40
N PHE A 112 -10.34 -3.63 19.27
CA PHE A 112 -11.27 -3.08 18.29
C PHE A 112 -12.37 -4.09 17.93
N PRO A 113 -13.18 -4.56 18.90
CA PRO A 113 -14.17 -5.62 18.67
C PRO A 113 -15.26 -5.20 17.67
N ALA A 114 -15.53 -3.90 17.53
CA ALA A 114 -16.47 -3.39 16.55
C ALA A 114 -15.98 -3.57 15.09
N MET A 115 -14.68 -3.79 14.85
CA MET A 115 -14.13 -3.92 13.50
C MET A 115 -14.46 -5.27 12.88
N SER A 116 -14.55 -6.34 13.67
CA SER A 116 -14.95 -7.66 13.17
C SER A 116 -16.44 -7.71 12.78
N GLU A 117 -17.26 -6.85 13.39
CA GLU A 117 -18.71 -6.75 13.14
C GLU A 117 -19.07 -5.89 11.92
N LEU A 118 -18.07 -5.24 11.31
CA LEU A 118 -18.31 -4.44 10.11
C LEU A 118 -18.82 -5.33 8.98
N ARG A 119 -19.83 -4.85 8.26
CA ARG A 119 -20.35 -5.50 7.07
C ARG A 119 -19.69 -4.89 5.84
N ALA A 120 -18.90 -5.67 5.12
CA ALA A 120 -18.12 -5.20 3.97
C ALA A 120 -18.98 -4.52 2.88
N TRP A 121 -20.23 -4.94 2.74
CA TRP A 121 -21.15 -4.51 1.69
C TRP A 121 -22.24 -3.53 2.15
N ASP A 122 -22.13 -2.96 3.37
CA ASP A 122 -23.06 -1.92 3.82
C ASP A 122 -22.66 -0.55 3.24
N PRO A 123 -23.50 0.09 2.40
CA PRO A 123 -23.19 1.38 1.80
C PRO A 123 -23.01 2.50 2.83
N ARG A 124 -23.59 2.38 4.03
CA ARG A 124 -23.34 3.34 5.13
C ARG A 124 -21.89 3.31 5.57
N GLY A 125 -21.29 2.11 5.63
CA GLY A 125 -19.88 1.93 5.92
C GLY A 125 -19.01 2.60 4.87
N TRP A 126 -19.38 2.51 3.59
CA TRP A 126 -18.66 3.18 2.50
C TRP A 126 -18.75 4.69 2.59
N ALA A 127 -19.92 5.25 2.92
CA ALA A 127 -20.10 6.68 3.13
C ALA A 127 -19.24 7.20 4.29
N VAL A 128 -19.18 6.46 5.40
CA VAL A 128 -18.31 6.78 6.55
C VAL A 128 -16.84 6.67 6.15
N ALA A 129 -16.43 5.62 5.43
CA ALA A 129 -15.06 5.47 4.96
C ALA A 129 -14.63 6.62 4.04
N LEU A 130 -15.50 7.04 3.11
CA LEU A 130 -15.26 8.19 2.25
C LEU A 130 -15.14 9.49 3.05
N LEU A 131 -16.03 9.70 4.03
CA LEU A 131 -15.97 10.88 4.89
C LEU A 131 -14.66 10.90 5.70
N LEU A 132 -14.25 9.79 6.29
CA LEU A 132 -12.98 9.67 7.00
C LEU A 132 -11.78 9.89 6.07
N HIS A 133 -11.85 9.40 4.84
CA HIS A 133 -10.81 9.62 3.84
C HIS A 133 -10.64 11.12 3.55
N VAL A 134 -11.72 11.82 3.20
CA VAL A 134 -11.68 13.23 2.80
C VAL A 134 -11.45 14.17 3.98
N ALA A 135 -12.06 13.89 5.14
CA ALA A 135 -12.01 14.79 6.29
C ALA A 135 -10.81 14.56 7.22
N VAL A 136 -10.26 13.33 7.26
CA VAL A 136 -9.18 12.98 8.19
C VAL A 136 -7.91 12.58 7.46
N SER A 137 -7.99 11.58 6.58
CA SER A 137 -6.81 11.04 5.91
C SER A 137 -6.12 12.08 5.03
N GLU A 138 -6.88 12.76 4.17
CA GLU A 138 -6.34 13.76 3.24
C GLU A 138 -5.68 14.96 3.94
N PRO A 139 -6.33 15.66 4.91
CA PRO A 139 -5.68 16.77 5.61
C PRO A 139 -4.48 16.29 6.43
N GLY A 140 -4.58 15.12 7.06
CA GLY A 140 -3.50 14.50 7.81
C GLY A 140 -2.28 14.21 6.93
N PHE A 141 -2.51 13.62 5.75
CA PHE A 141 -1.47 13.39 4.75
C PHE A 141 -0.82 14.68 4.30
N ARG A 142 -1.62 15.71 3.94
CA ARG A 142 -1.08 17.01 3.51
C ARG A 142 -0.23 17.67 4.59
N TRP A 143 -0.68 17.62 5.84
CA TRP A 143 0.08 18.16 6.97
C TRP A 143 1.37 17.38 7.23
N ALA A 144 1.30 16.04 7.25
CA ALA A 144 2.46 15.18 7.47
C ALA A 144 3.50 15.35 6.35
N HIS A 145 3.06 15.36 5.09
CA HIS A 145 3.91 15.62 3.95
C HIS A 145 4.59 17.00 4.06
N ARG A 146 3.86 18.06 4.42
CA ARG A 146 4.45 19.39 4.66
C ARG A 146 5.46 19.39 5.81
N ALA A 147 5.26 18.59 6.85
CA ALA A 147 6.21 18.44 7.94
C ALA A 147 7.49 17.71 7.49
N LEU A 148 7.34 16.67 6.65
CA LEU A 148 8.47 15.93 6.06
C LEU A 148 9.38 16.80 5.20
N HIS A 149 8.87 17.89 4.63
CA HIS A 149 9.67 18.90 3.92
C HIS A 149 10.52 19.81 4.82
N ARG A 150 10.51 19.63 6.15
CA ARG A 150 11.28 20.47 7.08
C ARG A 150 12.63 19.83 7.43
N GLY A 151 13.70 20.60 7.28
CA GLY A 151 15.07 20.34 7.77
C GLY A 151 15.45 18.87 8.01
N PRO A 152 15.51 18.41 9.27
CA PRO A 152 15.98 17.06 9.58
C PRO A 152 15.05 15.95 9.11
N LEU A 153 13.74 16.20 9.01
CA LEU A 153 12.78 15.20 8.50
C LEU A 153 12.97 14.99 6.99
N PHE A 154 13.25 16.07 6.26
CA PHE A 154 13.53 15.98 4.83
C PHE A 154 14.74 15.09 4.57
N SER A 155 15.88 15.44 5.18
CA SER A 155 17.13 14.71 4.94
C SER A 155 17.06 13.23 5.35
N ARG A 156 16.28 12.88 6.37
CA ARG A 156 16.23 11.53 6.95
C ARG A 156 15.16 10.63 6.33
N TYR A 157 14.03 11.20 5.92
CA TYR A 157 12.84 10.43 5.55
C TYR A 157 12.25 10.77 4.19
N HIS A 158 12.51 11.97 3.64
CA HIS A 158 11.83 12.43 2.43
C HIS A 158 12.75 12.72 1.24
N SER A 159 14.05 12.90 1.47
CA SER A 159 15.04 13.18 0.42
C SER A 159 15.11 12.10 -0.65
N LYS A 160 14.97 10.81 -0.27
CA LYS A 160 14.95 9.68 -1.20
C LYS A 160 13.77 9.74 -2.16
N HIS A 161 12.59 10.14 -1.68
CA HIS A 161 11.41 10.37 -2.54
C HIS A 161 11.72 11.42 -3.63
N HIS A 162 12.42 12.51 -3.27
CA HIS A 162 12.81 13.56 -4.22
C HIS A 162 13.99 13.21 -5.13
N SER A 163 14.67 12.08 -4.88
CA SER A 163 15.79 11.64 -5.70
C SER A 163 15.38 10.86 -6.95
N SER A 164 14.09 10.57 -7.13
CA SER A 164 13.52 9.91 -8.30
C SER A 164 13.06 10.92 -9.35
N PRO A 165 13.86 11.22 -10.40
CA PRO A 165 13.53 12.25 -11.36
C PRO A 165 12.39 11.85 -12.30
N VAL A 166 12.28 10.57 -12.68
CA VAL A 166 11.28 10.11 -13.65
C VAL A 166 10.03 9.68 -12.89
N THR A 167 8.95 10.45 -13.00
CA THR A 167 7.69 10.11 -12.33
C THR A 167 7.07 8.84 -12.94
N GLN A 168 6.91 7.79 -12.14
CA GLN A 168 6.13 6.60 -12.49
C GLN A 168 5.14 6.21 -11.38
N PRO A 169 4.12 5.39 -11.68
CA PRO A 169 3.12 4.98 -10.67
C PRO A 169 3.72 4.25 -9.47
N LEU A 170 4.87 3.58 -9.66
CA LEU A 170 5.60 2.91 -8.58
C LEU A 170 6.36 3.91 -7.68
N THR A 171 6.63 5.11 -8.15
CA THR A 171 7.28 6.20 -7.39
C THR A 171 6.32 6.87 -6.41
N CYS A 172 5.00 6.72 -6.60
CA CYS A 172 3.96 7.36 -5.78
C CYS A 172 3.84 6.76 -4.36
N THR A 173 4.63 5.76 -4.02
CA THR A 173 4.56 5.02 -2.74
C THR A 173 5.62 5.45 -1.71
N TYR A 174 6.51 6.38 -2.05
CA TYR A 174 7.54 6.94 -1.16
C TYR A 174 7.05 8.15 -0.36
#